data_AF-A0A924Z9Q9-F1
#
_entry.id   AF-A0A924Z9Q9-F1
#
_cell.length_a   1.000
_cell.length_b   1.000
_cell.length_c   1.000
_cell.angle_alpha   90.00
_cell.angle_beta   90.00
_cell.angle_gamma   90.00
#
_symmetry.space_group_name_H-M   'P 1'
#
loop_
_entity.id
_entity.type
_entity.pdbx_description
1 polymer ?
#
loop_
_entity_poly.entity_id
_entity_poly.type
_entity_poly.pdbx_seq_one_letter_code
_entity_poly.pdbx_strand_id
1 'polypeptide(L)'
;MMMMKKQRPNRLNWPNLLTACLLCASGAAFAAGGGGGGSEEQANADPVIVAAKAAIDKKDWAAAQAGLARALTGTPNNADYHNLYAYSLRKGPNPDMTAVFSHYADALRIDPKHRGAHEYSG
;
A
#
# COMPACT_ATOMS: atom_id res chain seq x y z
N MET A 1 -15.88 4.50 -49.32
CA MET A 1 -14.55 4.96 -49.80
C MET A 1 -13.59 4.97 -48.61
N MET A 2 -12.94 3.85 -48.33
CA MET A 2 -12.04 3.65 -47.18
C MET A 2 -10.66 4.22 -47.49
N MET A 3 -10.20 5.20 -46.72
CA MET A 3 -8.84 5.75 -46.81
C MET A 3 -7.90 4.95 -45.90
N MET A 4 -7.09 4.10 -46.54
CA MET A 4 -6.03 3.31 -45.93
C MET A 4 -4.88 4.22 -45.46
N LYS A 5 -4.56 4.19 -44.16
CA LYS A 5 -3.38 4.87 -43.60
C LYS A 5 -2.12 4.05 -43.92
N LYS A 6 -1.26 4.63 -44.74
CA LYS A 6 0.03 4.07 -45.18
C LYS A 6 1.04 4.10 -44.02
N GLN A 7 1.32 2.95 -43.43
CA GLN A 7 2.39 2.72 -42.46
C GLN A 7 3.76 3.01 -43.10
N ARG A 8 4.65 3.75 -42.43
CA ARG A 8 6.06 3.91 -42.80
C ARG A 8 6.94 3.18 -41.78
N PRO A 9 7.80 2.22 -42.20
CA PRO A 9 8.89 1.73 -41.38
C PRO A 9 10.19 2.47 -41.75
N ASN A 10 11.05 2.81 -40.78
CA ASN A 10 12.47 3.14 -40.94
C ASN A 10 13.08 3.54 -39.57
N ARG A 11 14.33 3.27 -39.18
CA ARG A 11 15.30 2.19 -39.39
C ARG A 11 16.21 2.15 -38.14
N LEU A 12 16.53 0.92 -37.75
CA LEU A 12 17.76 0.36 -37.21
C LEU A 12 18.98 1.30 -36.88
N ASN A 13 19.39 1.20 -35.60
CA ASN A 13 20.74 1.13 -34.99
C ASN A 13 21.79 2.25 -35.11
N TRP A 14 22.27 2.70 -33.94
CA TRP A 14 23.63 3.19 -33.75
C TRP A 14 24.21 2.69 -32.40
N PRO A 15 25.28 1.88 -32.39
CA PRO A 15 26.00 1.56 -31.17
C PRO A 15 27.25 2.46 -30.99
N ASN A 16 27.58 2.67 -29.71
CA ASN A 16 28.89 3.03 -29.15
C ASN A 16 29.49 4.41 -29.47
N LEU A 17 29.69 5.21 -28.41
CA LEU A 17 31.01 5.81 -28.17
C LEU A 17 31.17 6.17 -26.67
N LEU A 18 32.21 5.57 -26.11
CA LEU A 18 32.77 5.79 -24.78
C LEU A 18 33.22 7.24 -24.61
N THR A 19 32.83 7.86 -23.49
CA THR A 19 33.55 9.02 -22.95
C THR A 19 33.73 8.82 -21.45
N ALA A 20 34.97 8.57 -21.04
CA ALA A 20 35.43 8.58 -19.65
C ALA A 20 36.27 9.85 -19.42
N CYS A 21 36.01 10.58 -18.33
CA CYS A 21 36.92 11.54 -17.69
C CYS A 21 36.32 11.93 -16.32
N LEU A 22 36.66 11.24 -15.23
CA LEU A 22 37.70 11.54 -14.23
C LEU A 22 37.53 12.85 -13.40
N LEU A 23 37.15 12.63 -12.13
CA LEU A 23 37.70 13.16 -10.87
C LEU A 23 37.29 14.53 -10.25
N CYS A 24 36.94 14.39 -8.96
CA CYS A 24 37.11 15.28 -7.79
C CYS A 24 36.08 16.40 -7.52
N ALA A 25 35.25 16.19 -6.49
CA ALA A 25 35.13 17.12 -5.35
C ALA A 25 34.42 16.46 -4.16
N SER A 26 35.00 16.67 -2.98
CA SER A 26 34.61 16.16 -1.67
C SER A 26 33.44 16.94 -1.05
N GLY A 27 32.61 16.25 -0.26
CA GLY A 27 32.00 16.83 0.94
C GLY A 27 30.69 17.60 0.79
N ALA A 28 29.57 16.90 0.95
CA ALA A 28 28.41 17.42 1.66
C ALA A 28 27.83 16.29 2.53
N ALA A 29 28.11 16.36 3.83
CA ALA A 29 27.36 15.62 4.83
C ALA A 29 25.95 16.23 4.85
N PHE A 30 24.97 15.50 4.31
CA PHE A 30 23.56 15.80 4.57
C PHE A 30 23.12 15.00 5.79
N ALA A 31 22.93 15.74 6.89
CA ALA A 31 22.16 15.29 8.02
C ALA A 31 20.65 15.41 7.73
N ALA A 32 19.90 14.49 8.34
CA ALA A 32 18.51 14.61 8.76
C ALA A 32 17.39 14.61 7.70
N GLY A 33 16.49 13.62 7.84
CA GLY A 33 15.07 13.78 7.49
C GLY A 33 14.53 12.80 6.45
N GLY A 34 13.85 11.75 6.91
CA GLY A 34 13.08 10.81 6.08
C GLY A 34 13.11 9.43 6.72
N GLY A 35 12.28 9.12 7.72
CA GLY A 35 10.82 9.16 7.59
C GLY A 35 10.37 7.89 6.87
N GLY A 36 10.47 6.75 7.54
CA GLY A 36 10.13 5.46 6.93
C GLY A 36 10.70 4.28 7.71
N GLY A 37 10.44 4.21 9.02
CA GLY A 37 10.56 2.96 9.76
C GLY A 37 9.61 1.95 9.14
N GLY A 38 10.17 1.09 8.31
CA GLY A 38 9.58 -0.05 7.63
C GLY A 38 10.73 -0.91 7.12
N SER A 39 11.68 -1.20 8.02
CA SER A 39 12.70 -2.21 7.83
C SER A 39 12.02 -3.56 7.63
N GLU A 40 12.27 -4.16 6.47
CA GLU A 40 12.30 -5.61 6.29
C GLU A 40 10.97 -6.37 6.52
N GLU A 41 10.04 -6.33 5.56
CA GLU A 41 8.94 -7.31 5.53
C GLU A 41 8.64 -7.77 4.09
N GLN A 42 9.65 -8.37 3.47
CA GLN A 42 9.51 -9.07 2.20
C GLN A 42 9.86 -10.56 2.31
N ALA A 43 9.80 -11.11 3.52
CA ALA A 43 9.79 -12.53 3.77
C ALA A 43 8.44 -12.92 4.41
N ASN A 44 7.50 -13.38 3.57
CA ASN A 44 6.10 -13.74 3.89
C ASN A 44 5.19 -12.60 4.37
N ALA A 45 4.84 -11.68 3.46
CA ALA A 45 3.70 -10.80 3.69
C ALA A 45 2.42 -11.63 3.92
N ASP A 46 1.63 -11.27 4.94
CA ASP A 46 0.37 -11.93 5.26
C ASP A 46 -0.58 -11.91 4.04
N PRO A 47 -1.00 -13.08 3.51
CA PRO A 47 -1.81 -13.15 2.31
C PRO A 47 -3.19 -12.51 2.47
N VAL A 48 -3.76 -12.49 3.68
CA VAL A 48 -5.03 -11.80 3.97
C VAL A 48 -4.85 -10.29 3.82
N ILE A 49 -3.77 -9.74 4.39
CA ILE A 49 -3.45 -8.31 4.30
C ILE A 49 -3.20 -7.92 2.84
N VAL A 50 -2.44 -8.74 2.10
CA VAL A 50 -2.16 -8.50 0.68
C VAL A 50 -3.46 -8.49 -0.14
N ALA A 51 -4.35 -9.47 0.06
CA ALA A 51 -5.62 -9.54 -0.64
C ALA A 51 -6.56 -8.37 -0.27
N ALA A 52 -6.64 -8.01 1.01
CA ALA A 52 -7.45 -6.90 1.48
C ALA A 52 -6.98 -5.55 0.91
N LYS A 53 -5.67 -5.29 0.92
CA LYS A 53 -5.08 -4.08 0.29
C LYS A 53 -5.39 -4.02 -1.20
N ALA A 54 -5.22 -5.13 -1.92
CA ALA A 54 -5.55 -5.20 -3.34
C ALA A 54 -7.05 -4.94 -3.64
N ALA A 55 -7.96 -5.38 -2.77
CA ALA A 55 -9.39 -5.07 -2.87
C ALA A 55 -9.67 -3.59 -2.56
N ILE A 56 -9.05 -3.05 -1.50
CA ILE A 56 -9.12 -1.62 -1.13
C ILE A 56 -8.66 -0.72 -2.28
N ASP A 57 -7.56 -1.04 -2.94
CA ASP A 57 -7.03 -0.27 -4.07
C ASP A 57 -8.02 -0.21 -5.25
N LYS A 58 -8.76 -1.30 -5.46
CA LYS A 58 -9.84 -1.40 -6.45
C LYS A 58 -11.15 -0.79 -5.95
N LYS A 59 -11.20 -0.29 -4.71
CA LYS A 59 -12.40 0.18 -4.01
C LYS A 59 -13.47 -0.90 -3.86
N ASP A 60 -13.06 -2.17 -3.89
CA ASP A 60 -13.93 -3.31 -3.59
C ASP A 60 -14.00 -3.50 -2.07
N TRP A 61 -14.74 -2.58 -1.44
CA TRP A 61 -14.89 -2.54 0.02
C TRP A 61 -15.53 -3.82 0.56
N ALA A 62 -16.48 -4.39 -0.21
CA ALA A 62 -17.18 -5.61 0.18
C ALA A 62 -16.24 -6.82 0.22
N ALA A 63 -15.38 -6.99 -0.79
CA ALA A 63 -14.39 -8.07 -0.79
C ALA A 63 -13.37 -7.93 0.34
N ALA A 64 -12.87 -6.72 0.59
CA ALA A 64 -11.95 -6.46 1.71
C ALA A 64 -12.60 -6.78 3.06
N GLN A 65 -13.82 -6.29 3.30
CA GLN A 65 -14.58 -6.57 4.52
C GLN A 65 -14.78 -8.08 4.74
N ALA A 66 -15.24 -8.79 3.71
CA ALA A 66 -15.52 -10.22 3.83
C ALA A 66 -14.27 -11.05 4.17
N GLY A 67 -13.15 -10.76 3.52
CA GLY A 67 -11.88 -11.43 3.78
C GLY A 67 -11.37 -11.19 5.20
N LEU A 68 -11.36 -9.93 5.63
CA LEU A 68 -10.88 -9.51 6.95
C LEU A 68 -11.79 -10.01 8.08
N ALA A 69 -13.12 -9.94 7.91
CA ALA A 69 -14.08 -10.45 8.87
C ALA A 69 -13.88 -11.96 9.09
N ARG A 70 -13.69 -12.74 8.02
CA ARG A 70 -13.37 -14.16 8.14
C ARG A 70 -12.05 -14.37 8.88
N ALA A 71 -11.02 -13.61 8.55
CA ALA A 71 -9.71 -13.79 9.15
C ALA A 71 -9.73 -13.47 10.66
N LEU A 72 -10.46 -12.44 11.07
CA LEU A 72 -10.68 -12.09 12.49
C LEU A 72 -11.34 -13.20 13.31
N THR A 73 -12.07 -14.14 12.69
CA THR A 73 -12.60 -15.31 13.42
C THR A 73 -11.50 -16.26 13.93
N GLY A 74 -10.39 -16.38 13.18
CA GLY A 74 -9.25 -17.22 13.55
C GLY A 74 -8.15 -16.46 14.29
N THR A 75 -7.98 -15.18 14.00
CA THR A 75 -6.96 -14.31 14.59
C THR A 75 -7.59 -13.01 15.11
N PRO A 76 -8.40 -13.07 16.18
CA PRO A 76 -9.11 -11.90 16.70
C PRO A 76 -8.20 -10.85 17.34
N ASN A 77 -6.94 -11.18 17.62
CA ASN A 77 -5.97 -10.24 18.21
C ASN A 77 -4.96 -9.72 17.18
N ASN A 78 -5.38 -9.52 15.92
CA ASN A 78 -4.54 -8.96 14.87
C ASN A 78 -4.89 -7.48 14.63
N ALA A 79 -3.99 -6.58 15.03
CA ALA A 79 -4.22 -5.13 14.96
C ALA A 79 -4.37 -4.63 13.50
N ASP A 80 -3.58 -5.15 12.56
CA ASP A 80 -3.69 -4.81 11.14
C ASP A 80 -5.05 -5.21 10.56
N TYR A 81 -5.58 -6.36 10.96
CA TYR A 81 -6.89 -6.82 10.48
C TYR A 81 -7.99 -5.91 10.99
N HIS A 82 -7.96 -5.57 12.28
CA HIS A 82 -8.90 -4.62 12.87
C HIS A 82 -8.83 -3.25 12.16
N ASN A 83 -7.63 -2.72 11.93
CA ASN A 83 -7.41 -1.44 11.24
C ASN A 83 -7.94 -1.47 9.79
N LEU A 84 -7.56 -2.46 8.99
CA LEU A 84 -8.00 -2.57 7.60
C LEU A 84 -9.51 -2.84 7.49
N TYR A 85 -10.07 -3.57 8.46
CA TYR A 85 -11.50 -3.86 8.49
C TYR A 85 -12.29 -2.58 8.79
N ALA A 86 -11.89 -1.82 9.82
CA ALA A 86 -12.45 -0.52 10.13
C ALA A 86 -12.36 0.46 8.95
N TYR A 87 -11.21 0.51 8.27
CA TYR A 87 -11.03 1.33 7.07
C TYR A 87 -12.00 0.92 5.96
N SER A 88 -12.10 -0.38 5.69
CA SER A 88 -12.99 -0.91 4.65
C SER A 88 -14.47 -0.68 5.00
N LEU A 89 -14.87 -0.81 6.27
CA LEU A 89 -16.19 -0.43 6.77
C LEU A 89 -16.49 1.04 6.49
N ARG A 90 -15.58 1.94 6.92
CA ARG A 90 -15.73 3.40 6.78
C ARG A 90 -15.87 3.85 5.33
N LYS A 91 -15.18 3.19 4.39
CA LYS A 91 -15.19 3.51 2.96
C LYS A 91 -16.34 2.85 2.19
N GLY A 92 -16.95 1.83 2.77
CA GLY A 92 -18.09 1.11 2.19
C GLY A 92 -19.38 1.94 2.15
N PRO A 93 -20.41 1.44 1.45
CA PRO A 93 -21.72 2.10 1.42
C PRO A 93 -22.39 1.99 2.80
N ASN A 94 -22.96 3.10 3.30
CA ASN A 94 -23.69 3.19 4.58
C ASN A 94 -22.90 2.65 5.78
N PRO A 95 -21.76 3.27 6.14
CA PRO A 95 -20.91 2.78 7.22
C PRO A 95 -21.62 2.86 8.58
N ASP A 96 -21.59 1.75 9.33
CA ASP A 96 -21.85 1.77 10.76
C ASP A 96 -20.62 2.33 11.49
N MET A 97 -20.70 3.60 11.85
CA MET A 97 -19.58 4.29 12.49
C MET A 97 -19.26 3.75 13.89
N THR A 98 -20.23 3.17 14.60
CA THR A 98 -19.97 2.52 15.89
C THR A 98 -19.05 1.32 15.70
N ALA A 99 -19.32 0.48 14.70
CA ALA A 99 -18.46 -0.64 14.35
C ALA A 99 -17.06 -0.18 13.90
N VAL A 100 -16.98 0.86 13.06
CA VAL A 100 -15.71 1.45 12.59
C VAL A 100 -14.84 1.86 13.78
N PHE A 101 -15.37 2.66 14.71
CA PHE A 101 -14.60 3.13 15.85
C PHE A 101 -14.24 2.00 16.82
N SER A 102 -15.11 1.02 17.01
CA SER A 102 -14.80 -0.17 17.83
C SER A 102 -13.58 -0.91 17.28
N HIS A 103 -13.52 -1.15 15.97
CA HIS A 103 -12.39 -1.86 15.38
C HIS A 103 -11.08 -1.06 15.40
N TYR A 104 -11.11 0.26 15.20
CA TYR A 104 -9.91 1.08 15.41
C TYR A 104 -9.45 1.07 16.88
N ALA A 105 -10.38 1.14 17.83
CA ALA A 105 -10.05 1.04 19.26
C ALA A 105 -9.45 -0.32 19.60
N ASP A 106 -9.94 -1.42 19.03
CA ASP A 106 -9.34 -2.74 19.18
C ASP A 106 -7.92 -2.81 18.59
N ALA A 107 -7.69 -2.24 17.40
CA ALA A 107 -6.36 -2.17 16.82
C ALA A 107 -5.37 -1.45 17.75
N LEU A 108 -5.78 -0.31 18.34
CA LEU A 108 -4.97 0.46 19.30
C LEU A 108 -4.83 -0.23 20.65
N ARG A 109 -5.81 -1.02 21.08
CA ARG A 109 -5.72 -1.83 22.30
C ARG A 109 -4.69 -2.95 22.14
N ILE A 110 -4.63 -3.56 20.96
CA ILE A 110 -3.69 -4.64 20.63
C ILE A 110 -2.29 -4.09 20.39
N ASP A 111 -2.18 -3.05 19.56
CA ASP A 111 -0.94 -2.31 19.30
C ASP A 111 -1.16 -0.80 19.51
N PRO A 112 -0.80 -0.28 20.70
CA PRO A 112 -0.93 1.15 21.01
C PRO A 112 -0.11 2.09 20.11
N LYS A 113 0.87 1.56 19.36
CA LYS A 113 1.71 2.34 18.45
C LYS A 113 1.31 2.15 16.98
N HIS A 114 0.18 1.47 16.71
CA HIS A 114 -0.26 1.16 15.37
C HIS A 114 -0.55 2.41 14.54
N ARG A 115 0.37 2.75 13.62
CA ARG A 115 0.33 4.01 12.87
C ARG A 115 -0.96 4.20 12.07
N GLY A 116 -1.39 3.18 11.33
CA GLY A 116 -2.60 3.27 10.52
C GLY A 116 -3.88 3.50 11.34
N ALA A 117 -3.96 2.94 12.55
CA ALA A 117 -5.13 3.09 13.40
C ALA A 117 -5.19 4.52 13.96
N HIS A 118 -4.06 5.08 14.39
CA HIS A 118 -3.96 6.50 14.79
C HIS A 118 -4.30 7.47 13.65
N GLU A 119 -3.92 7.14 12.40
CA GLU A 119 -4.21 7.96 11.23
C GLU A 119 -5.71 8.02 10.90
N TYR A 120 -6.47 6.97 11.21
CA TYR A 120 -7.88 6.85 10.81
C TYR A 120 -8.88 6.89 11.97
N SER A 121 -8.44 6.83 13.22
CA SER A 121 -9.29 6.94 14.41
C SER A 121 -9.71 8.38 14.76
N GLY A 122 -9.13 9.38 14.09
CA GLY A 122 -9.35 10.81 14.30
C GLY A 122 -10.34 11.47 13.34
#